data_AF-A0A3U5D3A0-F1
#
_entry.id   AF-A0A3U5D3A0-F1
#
_cell.length_a   1.000
_cell.length_b   1.000
_cell.length_c   1.000
_cell.angle_alpha   90.00
_cell.angle_beta   90.00
_cell.angle_gamma   90.00
#
_symmetry.space_group_name_H-M   'P 1'
#
loop_
_entity.id
_entity.type
_entity.pdbx_description
1 polymer ?
#
loop_
_entity_poly.entity_id
_entity_poly.type
_entity_poly.pdbx_seq_one_letter_code
_entity_poly.pdbx_strand_id
1 'polypeptide(L)'
;MNTQYLQYVREQLMVATADLSGETKGQLLAWLENAQFDTKNYPRKKQRIWDEETESWITLNNPPIPGKQSLAKGSAIPLVKPVEYSTASWRRAVLSLDEHYKAWLLWNYSENTCWEHQVEITRWAWCEFRQQLAGRKMAGKTVERLKKLIWLAAQDVREGLAGRYVYQQQELASLCGVKPDNWSHNYADYWRAMSNIFKRLDTESLLCLVKTRSQQKATFSQQGIAKVN
;
A
#
# COMPACT_ATOMS: atom_id res chain seq x y z
N MET A 1 5.62 15.19 19.28
CA MET A 1 4.55 14.98 18.28
C MET A 1 3.40 14.25 18.98
N ASN A 2 2.15 14.69 18.80
CA ASN A 2 0.99 14.08 19.48
C ASN A 2 0.71 12.67 18.94
N THR A 3 0.32 11.71 19.78
CA THR A 3 -0.01 10.33 19.38
C THR A 3 -1.14 10.29 18.34
N GLN A 4 -2.11 11.20 18.47
CA GLN A 4 -3.20 11.38 17.50
C GLN A 4 -2.69 11.75 16.10
N TYR A 5 -1.62 12.55 16.03
CA TYR A 5 -1.05 12.95 14.74
C TYR A 5 -0.32 11.79 14.06
N LEU A 6 0.41 10.97 14.82
CA LEU A 6 1.03 9.76 14.27
C LEU A 6 -0.04 8.78 13.75
N GLN A 7 -1.15 8.66 14.46
CA GLN A 7 -2.28 7.83 14.01
C GLN A 7 -2.86 8.34 12.69
N TYR A 8 -3.07 9.65 12.56
CA TYR A 8 -3.48 10.26 11.30
C TYR A 8 -2.50 9.95 10.15
N VAL A 9 -1.19 10.00 10.39
CA VAL A 9 -0.18 9.67 9.37
C VAL A 9 -0.29 8.20 8.93
N ARG A 10 -0.51 7.27 9.87
CA ARG A 10 -0.72 5.84 9.57
C ARG A 10 -1.96 5.62 8.70
N GLU A 11 -3.07 6.28 9.03
CA GLU A 11 -4.31 6.22 8.24
C GLU A 11 -4.10 6.74 6.82
N GLN A 12 -3.41 7.88 6.69
CA GLN A 12 -3.07 8.43 5.38
C GLN A 12 -2.17 7.48 4.56
N LEU A 13 -1.23 6.78 5.21
CA LEU A 13 -0.39 5.77 4.56
C LEU A 13 -1.19 4.57 4.07
N MET A 14 -2.09 4.04 4.91
CA MET A 14 -2.95 2.92 4.52
C MET A 14 -3.81 3.29 3.31
N VAL A 15 -4.45 4.45 3.33
CA VAL A 15 -5.24 4.93 2.18
C VAL A 15 -4.37 5.18 0.96
N ALA A 16 -3.18 5.76 1.15
CA ALA A 16 -2.25 6.01 0.06
C ALA A 16 -1.80 4.70 -0.59
N THR A 17 -1.57 3.64 0.16
CA THR A 17 -0.98 2.40 -0.37
C THR A 17 -1.99 1.30 -0.65
N ALA A 18 -3.26 1.52 -0.33
CA ALA A 18 -4.35 0.61 -0.66
C ALA A 18 -4.42 0.32 -2.17
N ASP A 19 -4.63 -0.95 -2.50
CA ASP A 19 -4.91 -1.36 -3.87
C ASP A 19 -6.37 -1.01 -4.22
N LEU A 20 -6.52 -0.02 -5.10
CA LEU A 20 -7.82 0.41 -5.63
C LEU A 20 -8.08 -0.17 -7.03
N SER A 21 -7.21 -1.04 -7.53
CA SER A 21 -7.41 -1.72 -8.81
C SER A 21 -8.48 -2.81 -8.63
N GLY A 22 -9.65 -2.61 -9.23
CA GLY A 22 -10.78 -3.55 -9.08
C GLY A 22 -12.18 -2.94 -9.16
N GLU A 23 -12.31 -1.61 -9.08
CA GLU A 23 -13.61 -0.95 -9.26
C GLU A 23 -14.15 -1.02 -10.69
N THR A 24 -13.29 -1.25 -11.67
CA THR A 24 -13.71 -1.39 -13.07
C THR A 24 -13.70 -2.85 -13.48
N LYS A 25 -14.83 -3.31 -14.02
CA LYS A 25 -14.89 -4.55 -14.80
C LYS A 25 -13.95 -4.36 -15.98
N GLY A 26 -12.79 -5.04 -15.98
CA GLY A 26 -11.72 -4.83 -16.96
C GLY A 26 -12.22 -4.85 -18.41
N GLN A 27 -11.43 -4.29 -19.34
CA GLN A 27 -11.85 -4.02 -20.73
C GLN A 27 -12.56 -5.20 -21.41
N LEU A 28 -12.09 -6.43 -21.19
CA LEU A 28 -12.67 -7.65 -21.75
C LEU A 28 -14.09 -7.94 -21.25
N LEU A 29 -14.35 -7.70 -19.97
CA LEU A 29 -15.65 -7.96 -19.35
C LEU A 29 -16.66 -6.86 -19.75
N ALA A 30 -16.18 -5.62 -19.88
CA ALA A 30 -16.96 -4.53 -20.48
C ALA A 30 -17.29 -4.78 -21.97
N TRP A 31 -16.40 -5.43 -22.71
CA TRP A 31 -16.66 -5.87 -24.08
C TRP A 31 -17.69 -7.00 -24.15
N LEU A 32 -17.61 -7.99 -23.26
CA LEU A 32 -18.58 -9.08 -23.20
C LEU A 32 -20.01 -8.57 -22.90
N GLU A 33 -20.15 -7.61 -21.97
CA GLU A 33 -21.43 -7.02 -21.61
C GLU A 33 -22.02 -6.12 -22.72
N ASN A 34 -21.16 -5.48 -23.52
CA ASN A 34 -21.56 -4.61 -24.64
C ASN A 34 -21.60 -5.33 -25.99
N ALA A 35 -21.18 -6.59 -26.06
CA ALA A 35 -21.31 -7.39 -27.27
C ALA A 35 -22.80 -7.59 -27.54
N GLN A 36 -23.37 -6.72 -28.37
CA GLN A 36 -24.72 -6.88 -28.88
C GLN A 36 -24.79 -8.19 -29.65
N PHE A 37 -25.33 -9.22 -29.01
CA PHE A 37 -25.66 -10.51 -29.61
C PHE A 37 -26.94 -10.43 -30.46
N ASP A 38 -27.26 -9.25 -31.00
CA ASP A 38 -28.46 -9.06 -31.81
C ASP A 38 -28.10 -9.15 -33.30
N THR A 39 -28.41 -10.29 -33.89
CA THR A 39 -28.19 -10.61 -35.31
C THR A 39 -29.15 -9.86 -36.25
N LYS A 40 -30.05 -9.03 -35.72
CA LYS A 40 -31.04 -8.26 -36.48
C LYS A 40 -30.50 -6.99 -37.12
N ASN A 41 -29.26 -6.59 -36.83
CA ASN A 41 -28.68 -5.32 -37.32
C ASN A 41 -28.44 -5.30 -38.85
N TYR A 42 -28.36 -6.47 -39.50
CA TYR A 42 -28.16 -6.61 -40.95
C TYR A 42 -29.27 -7.46 -41.59
N PRO A 43 -30.49 -6.93 -41.76
CA PRO A 43 -31.56 -7.65 -42.45
C PRO A 43 -31.16 -7.91 -43.92
N ARG A 44 -31.50 -9.10 -44.43
CA ARG A 44 -31.17 -9.52 -45.82
C ARG A 44 -31.74 -8.57 -46.89
N LYS A 45 -32.82 -7.84 -46.58
CA LYS A 45 -33.39 -6.79 -47.44
C LYS A 45 -33.13 -5.43 -46.81
N LYS A 46 -32.49 -4.53 -47.56
CA LYS A 46 -32.26 -3.14 -47.14
C LYS A 46 -33.57 -2.37 -47.06
N GLN A 47 -33.71 -1.53 -46.04
CA GLN A 47 -34.87 -0.66 -45.87
C GLN A 47 -34.86 0.43 -46.95
N ARG A 48 -36.02 0.65 -47.59
CA ARG A 48 -36.24 1.74 -48.54
C ARG A 48 -37.20 2.74 -47.92
N ILE A 49 -36.86 4.01 -48.01
CA ILE A 49 -37.68 5.12 -47.49
C ILE A 49 -38.03 6.01 -48.68
N TRP A 50 -39.27 6.45 -48.74
CA TRP A 50 -39.71 7.42 -49.72
C TRP A 50 -39.23 8.81 -49.30
N ASP A 51 -38.54 9.50 -50.20
CA ASP A 51 -38.12 10.88 -49.99
C ASP A 51 -39.09 11.81 -50.71
N GLU A 52 -39.77 12.67 -49.94
CA GLU A 52 -40.77 13.61 -50.45
C GLU A 52 -40.12 14.75 -51.26
N GLU A 53 -38.85 15.07 -51.02
CA GLU A 53 -38.16 16.19 -51.68
C GLU A 53 -37.59 15.80 -53.06
N THR A 54 -37.13 14.55 -53.21
CA THR A 54 -36.61 14.02 -54.47
C THR A 54 -37.60 13.15 -55.23
N GLU A 55 -38.82 12.96 -54.70
CA GLU A 55 -39.89 12.10 -55.23
C GLU A 55 -39.40 10.70 -55.62
N SER A 56 -38.49 10.12 -54.83
CA SER A 56 -37.81 8.89 -55.19
C SER A 56 -37.62 7.94 -54.01
N TRP A 57 -37.55 6.63 -54.31
CA TRP A 57 -37.27 5.61 -53.30
C TRP A 57 -35.78 5.49 -53.02
N ILE A 58 -35.32 6.03 -51.89
CA ILE A 58 -33.93 5.97 -51.47
C ILE A 58 -33.69 4.70 -50.64
N THR A 59 -32.57 4.01 -50.92
CA THR A 59 -32.13 2.89 -50.10
C THR A 59 -31.27 3.41 -48.95
N LEU A 60 -31.75 3.25 -47.71
CA LEU A 60 -31.00 3.66 -46.53
C LEU A 60 -29.89 2.64 -46.28
N ASN A 61 -28.66 2.96 -46.69
CA ASN A 61 -27.54 2.02 -46.59
C ASN A 61 -27.18 1.70 -45.13
N ASN A 62 -27.21 2.72 -44.27
CA ASN A 62 -27.07 2.58 -42.82
C ASN A 62 -28.14 3.46 -42.15
N PRO A 63 -28.89 2.98 -41.16
CA PRO A 63 -29.68 3.87 -40.32
C PRO A 63 -28.76 4.91 -39.64
N PRO A 64 -29.28 6.08 -39.23
CA PRO A 64 -28.53 6.98 -38.36
C PRO A 64 -27.99 6.17 -37.20
N ILE A 65 -26.67 6.05 -37.08
CA ILE A 65 -26.06 5.27 -36.01
C ILE A 65 -26.35 6.06 -34.74
N PRO A 66 -27.21 5.58 -33.81
CA PRO A 66 -27.39 6.28 -32.54
C PRO A 66 -26.06 6.20 -31.81
N GLY A 67 -25.31 7.29 -31.81
CA GLY A 67 -24.06 7.44 -31.07
C GLY A 67 -24.38 7.49 -29.58
N LYS A 68 -24.71 6.34 -28.99
CA LYS A 68 -24.84 6.22 -27.55
C LYS A 68 -23.42 6.29 -27.00
N GLN A 69 -23.13 7.33 -26.22
CA GLN A 69 -21.86 7.44 -25.52
C GLN A 69 -21.61 6.11 -24.80
N SER A 70 -20.51 5.43 -25.14
CA SER A 70 -20.15 4.11 -24.62
C SER A 70 -19.84 4.11 -23.11
N LEU A 71 -19.90 5.29 -22.48
CA LEU A 71 -19.68 5.49 -21.07
C LEU A 71 -20.98 5.22 -20.31
N ALA A 72 -20.97 4.20 -19.46
CA ALA A 72 -22.12 3.76 -18.66
C ALA A 72 -22.74 4.86 -17.74
N LYS A 73 -22.06 6.01 -17.54
CA LYS A 73 -22.51 7.13 -16.70
C LYS A 73 -22.33 8.53 -17.32
N GLY A 74 -22.03 8.64 -18.61
CA GLY A 74 -21.91 9.95 -19.29
C GLY A 74 -20.67 10.80 -18.95
N SER A 75 -19.87 10.42 -17.95
CA SER A 75 -18.57 11.04 -17.63
C SER A 75 -17.39 10.13 -18.01
N ALA A 76 -16.26 10.75 -18.36
CA ALA A 76 -15.03 10.02 -18.65
C ALA A 76 -14.52 9.31 -17.39
N ILE A 77 -14.09 8.05 -17.53
CA ILE A 77 -13.41 7.33 -16.44
C ILE A 77 -12.03 7.99 -16.26
N PRO A 78 -11.72 8.56 -15.09
CA PRO A 78 -10.43 9.19 -14.88
C PRO A 78 -9.32 8.15 -14.90
N LEU A 79 -8.22 8.42 -15.62
CA LEU A 79 -7.05 7.54 -15.70
C LEU A 79 -6.38 7.32 -14.33
N VAL A 80 -6.46 8.32 -13.45
CA VAL A 80 -5.96 8.28 -12.08
C VAL A 80 -7.11 8.65 -11.17
N LYS A 81 -7.38 7.83 -10.15
CA LYS A 81 -8.48 8.12 -9.24
C LYS A 81 -8.17 9.37 -8.40
N PRO A 82 -9.17 10.18 -8.03
CA PRO A 82 -8.96 11.35 -7.17
C PRO A 82 -8.24 11.03 -5.84
N VAL A 83 -8.53 9.85 -5.25
CA VAL A 83 -7.88 9.38 -4.03
C VAL A 83 -6.39 9.09 -4.26
N GLU A 84 -6.05 8.40 -5.34
CA GLU A 84 -4.67 8.10 -5.70
C GLU A 84 -3.88 9.37 -6.00
N TYR A 85 -4.50 10.32 -6.70
CA TYR A 85 -3.89 11.61 -7.01
C TYR A 85 -3.62 12.43 -5.74
N SER A 86 -4.61 12.55 -4.86
CA SER A 86 -4.46 13.34 -3.63
C SER A 86 -3.45 12.73 -2.65
N THR A 87 -3.36 11.39 -2.61
CA THR A 87 -2.44 10.67 -1.74
C THR A 87 -1.07 10.37 -2.38
N ALA A 88 -0.87 10.66 -3.67
CA ALA A 88 0.39 10.41 -4.37
C ALA A 88 1.62 11.03 -3.69
N SER A 89 1.45 12.17 -3.01
CA SER A 89 2.52 12.79 -2.22
C SER A 89 3.06 11.89 -1.11
N TRP A 90 2.21 11.08 -0.48
CA TRP A 90 2.61 10.11 0.54
C TRP A 90 3.40 8.96 -0.07
N ARG A 91 2.94 8.39 -1.19
CA ARG A 91 3.65 7.30 -1.90
C ARG A 91 5.06 7.72 -2.28
N ARG A 92 5.21 8.91 -2.88
CA ARG A 92 6.53 9.44 -3.26
C ARG A 92 7.44 9.61 -2.04
N ALA A 93 6.90 10.15 -0.95
CA ALA A 93 7.67 10.35 0.26
C ALA A 93 8.16 9.03 0.86
N VAL A 94 7.30 8.00 0.97
CA VAL A 94 7.67 6.65 1.46
C VAL A 94 8.78 6.04 0.61
N LEU A 95 8.63 6.08 -0.70
CA LEU A 95 9.60 5.47 -1.63
C LEU A 95 10.96 6.20 -1.64
N SER A 96 11.02 7.42 -1.10
CA SER A 96 12.24 8.22 -0.99
C SER A 96 12.98 8.02 0.35
N LEU A 97 12.42 7.25 1.28
CA LEU A 97 13.05 7.00 2.59
C LEU A 97 14.16 5.96 2.50
N ASP A 98 15.02 5.95 3.50
CA ASP A 98 16.00 4.89 3.72
C ASP A 98 15.32 3.51 3.77
N GLU A 99 16.04 2.48 3.32
CA GLU A 99 15.46 1.17 3.04
C GLU A 99 14.73 0.56 4.25
N HIS A 100 15.31 0.64 5.45
CA HIS A 100 14.72 0.11 6.68
C HIS A 100 13.42 0.85 7.09
N TYR A 101 13.36 2.18 6.93
CA TYR A 101 12.14 2.94 7.18
C TYR A 101 11.06 2.62 6.15
N LYS A 102 11.42 2.61 4.86
CA LYS A 102 10.50 2.27 3.77
C LYS A 102 9.94 0.86 3.95
N ALA A 103 10.79 -0.13 4.20
CA ALA A 103 10.41 -1.51 4.43
C ALA A 103 9.44 -1.63 5.62
N TRP A 104 9.75 -0.98 6.75
CA TRP A 104 8.88 -0.99 7.93
C TRP A 104 7.49 -0.44 7.62
N LEU A 105 7.41 0.73 6.97
CA LEU A 105 6.13 1.37 6.67
C LEU A 105 5.30 0.56 5.67
N LEU A 106 5.91 0.01 4.62
CA LEU A 106 5.19 -0.81 3.64
C LEU A 106 4.69 -2.12 4.28
N TRP A 107 5.53 -2.79 5.06
CA TRP A 107 5.14 -4.05 5.70
C TRP A 107 4.00 -3.89 6.73
N ASN A 108 3.99 -2.78 7.47
CA ASN A 108 2.95 -2.50 8.46
C ASN A 108 1.67 -1.94 7.86
N TYR A 109 1.77 -1.03 6.88
CA TYR A 109 0.64 -0.19 6.47
C TYR A 109 0.20 -0.36 5.01
N SER A 110 0.93 -1.10 4.16
CA SER A 110 0.60 -1.25 2.73
C SER A 110 0.10 -2.64 2.32
N GLU A 111 -0.43 -3.43 3.26
CA GLU A 111 -0.84 -4.84 3.08
C GLU A 111 0.23 -5.74 2.39
N ASN A 112 1.46 -5.22 2.29
CA ASN A 112 2.50 -5.82 1.49
C ASN A 112 3.19 -6.89 2.33
N THR A 113 3.01 -8.14 1.92
CA THR A 113 3.56 -9.31 2.60
C THR A 113 4.95 -9.70 2.11
N CYS A 114 5.61 -8.84 1.31
CA CYS A 114 6.93 -9.11 0.76
C CYS A 114 7.93 -9.51 1.86
N TRP A 115 8.54 -10.67 1.67
CA TRP A 115 9.51 -11.24 2.59
C TRP A 115 10.77 -10.39 2.73
N GLU A 116 11.20 -9.73 1.66
CA GLU A 116 12.43 -8.92 1.64
C GLU A 116 12.37 -7.75 2.62
N HIS A 117 11.21 -7.11 2.78
CA HIS A 117 11.01 -6.06 3.78
C HIS A 117 11.25 -6.59 5.19
N GLN A 118 10.75 -7.78 5.50
CA GLN A 118 10.92 -8.40 6.82
C GLN A 118 12.39 -8.72 7.09
N VAL A 119 13.11 -9.24 6.07
CA VAL A 119 14.55 -9.51 6.17
C VAL A 119 15.34 -8.24 6.43
N GLU A 120 15.04 -7.16 5.72
CA GLU A 120 15.76 -5.89 5.89
C GLU A 120 15.54 -5.27 7.27
N ILE A 121 14.27 -5.18 7.70
CA ILE A 121 13.87 -4.65 9.01
C ILE A 121 14.56 -5.42 10.15
N THR A 122 14.55 -6.76 10.07
CA THR A 122 15.13 -7.61 11.13
C THR A 122 16.64 -7.59 11.13
N ARG A 123 17.30 -7.48 9.96
CA ARG A 123 18.74 -7.25 9.86
C ARG A 123 19.14 -5.93 10.50
N TRP A 124 18.45 -4.84 10.16
CA TRP A 124 18.69 -3.52 10.75
C TRP A 124 18.48 -3.54 12.27
N ALA A 125 17.35 -4.08 12.73
CA ALA A 125 17.05 -4.15 14.16
C ALA A 125 18.04 -5.02 14.93
N TRP A 126 18.56 -6.09 14.31
CA TRP A 126 19.61 -6.91 14.89
C TRP A 126 20.92 -6.14 15.08
N CYS A 127 21.30 -5.32 14.09
CA CYS A 127 22.46 -4.45 14.20
C CYS A 127 22.30 -3.44 15.35
N GLU A 128 21.16 -2.75 15.44
CA GLU A 128 20.83 -1.83 16.53
C GLU A 128 20.88 -2.53 17.90
N PHE A 129 20.26 -3.70 18.00
CA PHE A 129 20.25 -4.48 19.23
C PHE A 129 21.65 -4.90 19.67
N ARG A 130 22.51 -5.32 18.73
CA ARG A 130 23.91 -5.65 19.07
C ARG A 130 24.70 -4.43 19.52
N GLN A 131 24.44 -3.26 18.96
CA GLN A 131 25.08 -2.02 19.40
C GLN A 131 24.69 -1.68 20.85
N GLN A 132 23.41 -1.84 21.21
CA GLN A 132 22.93 -1.64 22.59
C GLN A 132 23.59 -2.61 23.60
N LEU A 133 23.96 -3.81 23.16
CA LEU A 133 24.67 -4.78 23.99
C LEU A 133 26.17 -4.47 24.17
N ALA A 134 26.68 -3.38 23.58
CA ALA A 134 28.06 -2.90 23.74
C ALA A 134 29.15 -3.97 23.56
N GLY A 135 28.90 -4.95 22.68
CA GLY A 135 29.86 -6.04 22.42
C GLY A 135 29.98 -7.10 23.52
N ARG A 136 29.03 -7.18 24.47
CA ARG A 136 28.96 -8.27 25.46
C ARG A 136 28.98 -9.63 24.75
N LYS A 137 29.94 -10.47 25.13
CA LYS A 137 30.02 -11.85 24.62
C LYS A 137 28.86 -12.65 25.20
N MET A 138 28.08 -13.28 24.31
CA MET A 138 27.00 -14.18 24.66
C MET A 138 27.31 -15.59 24.18
N ALA A 139 26.81 -16.59 24.90
CA ALA A 139 26.91 -17.98 24.47
C ALA A 139 26.20 -18.18 23.12
N GLY A 140 26.76 -19.02 22.24
CA GLY A 140 26.23 -19.24 20.89
C GLY A 140 24.74 -19.65 20.87
N LYS A 141 24.35 -20.55 21.78
CA LYS A 141 22.94 -20.96 21.96
C LYS A 141 22.01 -19.79 22.29
N THR A 142 22.47 -18.83 23.09
CA THR A 142 21.69 -17.64 23.43
C THR A 142 21.56 -16.72 22.21
N VAL A 143 22.65 -16.53 21.46
CA VAL A 143 22.63 -15.74 20.22
C VAL A 143 21.64 -16.31 19.20
N GLU A 144 21.63 -17.62 19.00
CA GLU A 144 20.69 -18.28 18.09
C GLU A 144 19.23 -18.09 18.51
N ARG A 145 18.93 -18.17 19.80
CA ARG A 145 17.59 -17.86 20.32
C ARG A 145 17.22 -16.41 20.11
N LEU A 146 18.13 -15.47 20.40
CA LEU A 146 17.90 -14.04 20.21
C LEU A 146 17.68 -13.67 18.74
N LYS A 147 18.37 -14.35 17.81
CA LYS A 147 18.12 -14.20 16.38
C LYS A 147 16.72 -14.62 15.99
N LYS A 148 16.15 -15.68 16.59
CA LYS A 148 14.74 -16.05 16.35
C LYS A 148 13.79 -15.06 17.02
N LEU A 149 14.17 -14.61 18.22
CA LEU A 149 13.36 -13.70 19.02
C LEU A 149 13.16 -12.34 18.35
N ILE A 150 14.16 -11.82 17.63
CA ILE A 150 14.02 -10.52 16.97
C ILE A 150 13.00 -10.54 15.82
N TRP A 151 12.84 -11.70 15.15
CA TRP A 151 11.77 -11.88 14.16
C TRP A 151 10.40 -11.85 14.82
N LEU A 152 10.24 -12.58 15.94
CA LEU A 152 9.00 -12.56 16.72
C LEU A 152 8.68 -11.17 17.25
N ALA A 153 9.69 -10.41 17.70
CA ALA A 153 9.50 -9.05 18.19
C ALA A 153 9.00 -8.10 17.10
N ALA A 154 9.46 -8.26 15.85
CA ALA A 154 8.96 -7.47 14.72
C ALA A 154 7.47 -7.74 14.47
N GLN A 155 7.07 -9.02 14.48
CA GLN A 155 5.68 -9.45 14.30
C GLN A 155 4.79 -8.97 15.46
N ASP A 156 5.25 -9.13 16.69
CA ASP A 156 4.51 -8.73 17.89
C ASP A 156 4.24 -7.22 17.94
N VAL A 157 5.26 -6.41 17.61
CA VAL A 157 5.08 -4.96 17.55
C VAL A 157 4.14 -4.55 16.42
N ARG A 158 4.20 -5.21 15.26
CA ARG A 158 3.26 -4.98 14.15
C ARG A 158 1.82 -5.26 14.55
N GLU A 159 1.55 -6.43 15.13
CA GLU A 159 0.20 -6.80 15.57
C GLU A 159 -0.28 -5.86 16.69
N GLY A 160 0.59 -5.50 17.63
CA GLY A 160 0.29 -4.52 18.68
C GLY A 160 -0.05 -3.12 18.14
N LEU A 161 0.67 -2.64 17.11
CA LEU A 161 0.37 -1.38 16.43
C LEU A 161 -0.96 -1.42 15.68
N ALA A 162 -1.34 -2.59 15.16
CA ALA A 162 -2.64 -2.82 14.54
C ALA A 162 -3.79 -3.01 15.57
N GLY A 163 -3.50 -2.95 16.87
CA GLY A 163 -4.49 -3.20 17.92
C GLY A 163 -4.95 -4.66 18.00
N ARG A 164 -4.14 -5.59 17.50
CA ARG A 164 -4.42 -7.03 17.48
C ARG A 164 -3.71 -7.73 18.64
N TYR A 165 -3.77 -9.07 18.64
CA TYR A 165 -3.18 -9.90 19.67
C TYR A 165 -1.66 -9.70 19.78
N VAL A 166 -1.18 -9.59 21.02
CA VAL A 166 0.23 -9.47 21.37
C VAL A 166 0.58 -10.66 22.25
N TYR A 167 1.74 -11.27 22.01
CA TYR A 167 2.14 -12.49 22.70
C TYR A 167 2.24 -12.31 24.21
N GLN A 168 1.78 -13.32 24.95
CA GLN A 168 2.01 -13.38 26.39
C GLN A 168 3.41 -13.92 26.69
N GLN A 169 3.97 -13.55 27.84
CA GLN A 169 5.32 -13.99 28.24
C GLN A 169 5.47 -15.52 28.29
N GLN A 170 4.41 -16.24 28.68
CA GLN A 170 4.41 -17.70 28.72
C GLN A 170 4.49 -18.31 27.32
N GLU A 171 3.84 -17.70 26.33
CA GLU A 171 3.88 -18.13 24.93
C GLU A 171 5.24 -17.84 24.31
N LEU A 172 5.83 -16.67 24.62
CA LEU A 172 7.18 -16.35 24.15
C LEU A 172 8.23 -17.32 24.71
N ALA A 173 8.07 -17.71 25.97
CA ALA A 173 8.92 -18.73 26.59
C ALA A 173 8.80 -20.08 25.86
N SER A 174 7.58 -20.53 25.56
CA SER A 174 7.34 -21.79 24.84
C SER A 174 7.87 -21.74 23.40
N LEU A 175 7.63 -20.65 22.67
CA LEU A 175 8.15 -20.43 21.31
C LEU A 175 9.69 -20.38 21.26
N CYS A 176 10.33 -19.90 22.32
CA CYS A 176 11.79 -19.92 22.45
C CYS A 176 12.36 -21.25 22.95
N GLY A 177 11.50 -22.20 23.35
CA GLY A 177 11.89 -23.47 23.95
C GLY A 177 12.58 -23.30 25.32
N VAL A 178 12.11 -22.32 26.11
CA VAL A 178 12.68 -21.96 27.42
C VAL A 178 11.60 -22.10 28.50
N LYS A 179 11.99 -22.55 29.70
CA LYS A 179 11.07 -22.59 30.84
C LYS A 179 10.62 -21.17 31.23
N PRO A 180 9.37 -20.95 31.68
CA PRO A 180 8.87 -19.63 32.06
C PRO A 180 9.75 -18.90 33.09
N ASP A 181 10.32 -19.63 34.05
CA ASP A 181 11.23 -19.06 35.04
C ASP A 181 12.52 -18.50 34.41
N ASN A 182 13.13 -19.25 33.49
CA ASN A 182 14.32 -18.80 32.76
C ASN A 182 14.00 -17.63 31.80
N TRP A 183 12.78 -17.58 31.26
CA TRP A 183 12.32 -16.45 30.45
C TRP A 183 12.33 -15.15 31.26
N SER A 184 11.66 -15.14 32.42
CA SER A 184 11.54 -13.96 33.27
C SER A 184 12.88 -13.41 33.72
N HIS A 185 13.83 -14.30 34.05
CA HIS A 185 15.15 -13.91 34.55
C HIS A 185 16.14 -13.49 33.44
N ASN A 186 16.12 -14.13 32.28
CA ASN A 186 17.19 -13.99 31.29
C ASN A 186 16.77 -13.42 29.93
N TYR A 187 15.51 -13.56 29.52
CA TYR A 187 15.06 -13.19 28.17
C TYR A 187 14.08 -12.02 28.14
N ALA A 188 13.35 -11.76 29.24
CA ALA A 188 12.37 -10.69 29.31
C ALA A 188 12.97 -9.30 28.99
N ASP A 189 14.18 -9.02 29.45
CA ASP A 189 14.83 -7.73 29.17
C ASP A 189 15.31 -7.61 27.73
N TYR A 190 15.82 -8.70 27.15
CA TYR A 190 16.16 -8.72 25.72
C TYR A 190 14.91 -8.53 24.85
N TRP A 191 13.80 -9.16 25.21
CA TRP A 191 12.52 -8.97 24.54
C TRP A 191 12.09 -7.51 24.56
N ARG A 192 12.05 -6.90 25.75
CA ARG A 192 11.69 -5.48 25.91
C ARG A 192 12.58 -4.57 25.07
N ALA A 193 13.89 -4.82 25.07
CA ALA A 193 14.84 -4.06 24.27
C ALA A 193 14.55 -4.19 22.76
N MET A 194 14.35 -5.41 22.26
CA MET A 194 13.99 -5.65 20.85
C MET A 194 12.65 -5.00 20.47
N SER A 195 11.61 -5.14 21.29
CA SER A 195 10.31 -4.50 21.05
C SER A 195 10.44 -2.97 21.03
N ASN A 196 11.27 -2.40 21.90
CA ASN A 196 11.52 -0.96 21.94
C ASN A 196 12.23 -0.47 20.68
N ILE A 197 13.16 -1.25 20.10
CA ILE A 197 13.80 -0.92 18.81
C ILE A 197 12.76 -0.78 17.71
N PHE A 198 11.81 -1.70 17.60
CA PHE A 198 10.75 -1.63 16.58
C PHE A 198 9.74 -0.51 16.83
N LYS A 199 9.36 -0.25 18.09
CA LYS A 199 8.51 0.91 18.44
C LYS A 199 9.18 2.24 18.10
N ARG A 200 10.50 2.32 18.32
CA ARG A 200 11.31 3.49 17.93
C ARG A 200 11.38 3.61 16.41
N LEU A 201 11.66 2.52 15.70
CA LEU A 201 11.66 2.46 14.23
C LEU A 201 10.34 2.95 13.63
N ASP A 202 9.19 2.55 14.21
CA ASP A 202 7.88 3.02 13.78
C ASP A 202 7.74 4.54 13.95
N THR A 203 8.10 5.06 15.11
CA THR A 203 7.99 6.49 15.39
C THR A 203 8.92 7.32 14.49
N GLU A 204 10.18 6.88 14.34
CA GLU A 204 11.19 7.55 13.53
C GLU A 204 10.85 7.50 12.04
N SER A 205 10.37 6.36 11.52
CA SER A 205 9.96 6.23 10.12
C SER A 205 8.79 7.15 9.78
N LEU A 206 7.78 7.25 10.65
CA LEU A 206 6.63 8.16 10.48
C LEU A 206 7.06 9.64 10.55
N LEU A 207 7.97 9.99 11.47
CA LEU A 207 8.53 11.35 11.55
C LEU A 207 9.32 11.71 10.29
N CYS A 208 10.18 10.80 9.84
CA CYS A 208 10.99 10.98 8.64
C CYS A 208 10.09 11.13 7.41
N LEU A 209 9.05 10.31 7.30
CA LEU A 209 8.05 10.40 6.23
C LEU A 209 7.40 11.79 6.15
N VAL A 210 6.89 12.29 7.28
CA VAL A 210 6.23 13.60 7.33
C VAL A 210 7.18 14.71 6.92
N LYS A 211 8.43 14.66 7.42
CA LYS A 211 9.47 15.63 7.07
C LYS A 211 9.80 15.59 5.57
N THR A 212 10.03 14.41 5.02
CA THR A 212 10.32 14.20 3.59
C THR A 212 9.17 14.67 2.72
N ARG A 213 7.93 14.34 3.06
CA ARG A 213 6.74 14.82 2.34
C ARG A 213 6.63 16.34 2.39
N SER A 214 6.84 16.96 3.55
CA SER A 214 6.80 18.41 3.70
C SER A 214 7.84 19.09 2.81
N GLN A 215 9.07 18.58 2.84
CA GLN A 215 10.16 19.07 2.00
C GLN A 215 9.85 18.95 0.50
N GLN A 216 9.38 17.78 0.07
CA GLN A 216 8.99 17.55 -1.32
C GLN A 216 7.89 18.52 -1.75
N LYS A 217 6.85 18.71 -0.93
CA LYS A 217 5.77 19.66 -1.24
C LYS A 217 6.29 21.10 -1.35
N ALA A 218 7.19 21.53 -0.45
CA ALA A 218 7.78 22.86 -0.52
C ALA A 218 8.60 23.05 -1.80
N THR A 219 9.42 22.05 -2.18
CA THR A 219 10.23 22.09 -3.40
C THR A 219 9.37 22.11 -4.67
N PHE A 220 8.36 21.25 -4.77
CA PHE A 220 7.50 21.16 -5.97
C PHE A 220 6.40 22.22 -6.04
N SER A 221 6.17 22.99 -4.98
CA SER A 221 5.22 24.11 -4.96
C SER A 221 5.83 25.41 -5.49
N GLN A 222 7.14 25.46 -5.76
CA GLN A 222 7.76 26.64 -6.38
C GLN A 222 7.31 26.71 -7.84
N GLN A 223 6.39 27.64 -8.13
CA GLN A 223 6.00 27.97 -9.50
C GLN A 223 7.20 28.56 -10.22
N GLY A 224 7.97 27.72 -10.91
CA GLY A 224 8.81 28.17 -12.00
C GLY A 224 7.90 28.63 -13.13
N ILE A 225 7.51 29.90 -13.14
CA ILE A 225 6.99 30.53 -14.36
C ILE A 225 8.15 30.40 -15.35
N ALA A 226 8.01 29.50 -16.32
CA ALA A 226 8.93 29.44 -17.44
C ALA A 226 8.96 30.85 -18.04
N LYS A 227 10.13 31.52 -18.00
CA LYS A 227 10.31 32.74 -18.78
C LYS A 227 10.09 32.32 -20.24
N VAL A 228 9.01 32.80 -20.81
CA VAL A 228 8.75 32.68 -22.25
C VAL A 228 9.85 33.50 -22.93
N ASN A 229 10.71 32.83 -23.69
CA ASN A 229 11.70 33.47 -24.55
C ASN A 229 11.00 34.13 -25.74
#